data_AF-A0A2H0SEE7-F1
#
_entry.id   AF-A0A2H0SEE7-F1
#
_cell.length_a   1.000
_cell.length_b   1.000
_cell.length_c   1.000
_cell.angle_alpha   90.00
_cell.angle_beta   90.00
_cell.angle_gamma   90.00
#
_symmetry.space_group_name_H-M   'P 1'
#
loop_
_entity.id
_entity.type
_entity.pdbx_description
1 polymer ?
#
loop_
_entity_poly.entity_id
_entity_poly.type
_entity_poly.pdbx_seq_one_letter_code
_entity_poly.pdbx_strand_id
1 'polypeptide(L)'
;MKKRFFIILGVIILLFGLGYISYLYWPKEDIVVDPNISEEYKQTLKDELVSYQDELAQNPGNSDLFIKIGKLEHKLGQLSSAERNLKQAIKIENPENLYLAYFYLGELYEDMGKYDEADDMLRISTQINPNTHVGFLALIDLYKKHYPGKADELDNIYRAASDFTKSPEVWASYARFLEDRREYRDAWIYWGEVLNAEPDNAQAKEAVVRLKEILGIAN
;
A
#
# COMPACT_ATOMS: atom_id res chain seq x y z
N MET A 1 58.23 7.46 12.34
CA MET A 1 56.99 8.11 11.84
C MET A 1 55.99 7.14 11.21
N LYS A 2 56.40 6.26 10.27
CA LYS A 2 55.46 5.35 9.55
C LYS A 2 54.59 4.45 10.44
N LYS A 3 55.14 3.88 11.53
CA LYS A 3 54.40 2.94 12.40
C LYS A 3 53.20 3.59 13.12
N ARG A 4 53.31 4.86 13.54
CA ARG A 4 52.20 5.61 14.17
C ARG A 4 51.11 5.95 13.15
N PHE A 5 51.49 6.24 11.91
CA PHE A 5 50.55 6.51 10.82
C PHE A 5 49.65 5.30 10.51
N PHE A 6 50.21 4.09 10.42
CA PHE A 6 49.42 2.88 10.18
C PHE A 6 48.49 2.50 11.35
N ILE A 7 48.90 2.78 12.59
CA ILE A 7 48.05 2.58 13.77
C ILE A 7 46.85 3.54 13.74
N ILE A 8 47.10 4.82 13.45
CA ILE A 8 46.03 5.83 13.35
C ILE A 8 45.06 5.48 12.21
N LEU A 9 45.58 5.06 11.04
CA LEU A 9 44.75 4.66 9.91
C LEU A 9 43.91 3.41 10.21
N GLY A 10 44.48 2.43 10.92
CA GLY A 10 43.76 1.23 11.34
C GLY A 10 42.61 1.55 12.32
N VAL A 11 42.84 2.46 13.27
CA VAL A 11 41.80 2.91 14.22
C VAL A 11 40.68 3.65 13.49
N ILE A 12 41.01 4.50 12.50
CA ILE A 12 40.01 5.22 11.70
C ILE A 12 39.12 4.25 10.93
N ILE A 13 39.69 3.25 10.25
CA ILE A 13 38.93 2.24 9.51
C ILE A 13 38.01 1.44 10.45
N LEU A 14 38.50 1.09 11.65
CA LEU A 14 37.72 0.38 12.66
C LEU A 14 36.55 1.22 13.19
N LEU A 15 36.77 2.52 13.41
CA LEU A 15 35.71 3.46 13.83
C LEU A 15 34.67 3.68 12.74
N PHE A 16 35.08 3.78 11.47
CA PHE A 16 34.14 3.84 10.35
C PHE A 16 33.36 2.52 10.16
N GLY A 17 34.02 1.37 10.33
CA GLY A 17 33.37 0.06 10.28
C GLY A 17 32.35 -0.12 11.40
N LEU A 18 32.70 0.25 12.62
CA LEU A 18 31.79 0.20 13.77
C LEU A 18 30.65 1.22 13.63
N GLY A 19 30.93 2.43 13.15
CA GLY A 19 29.90 3.43 12.87
C GLY A 19 28.93 2.99 11.77
N TYR A 20 29.44 2.33 10.73
CA TYR A 20 28.63 1.79 9.64
C TYR A 20 27.76 0.61 10.09
N ILE A 21 28.32 -0.31 10.89
CA ILE A 21 27.55 -1.39 11.52
C ILE A 21 26.50 -0.79 12.46
N SER A 22 26.88 0.16 13.30
CA SER A 22 25.94 0.81 14.24
C SER A 22 24.86 1.59 13.50
N TYR A 23 25.13 2.14 12.31
CA TYR A 23 24.14 2.76 11.43
C TYR A 23 23.21 1.74 10.78
N LEU A 24 23.72 0.58 10.35
CA LEU A 24 22.91 -0.53 9.82
C LEU A 24 21.96 -1.12 10.88
N TYR A 25 22.38 -1.10 12.15
CA TYR A 25 21.59 -1.63 13.28
C TYR A 25 20.95 -0.52 14.14
N TRP A 26 21.07 0.75 13.74
CA TRP A 26 20.36 1.83 14.44
C TRP A 26 18.88 1.67 14.12
N PRO A 27 17.99 1.55 15.13
CA PRO A 27 16.57 1.56 14.86
C PRO A 27 16.25 2.90 14.20
N LYS A 28 15.90 2.86 12.91
CA LYS A 28 15.36 4.04 12.24
C LYS A 28 14.17 4.47 13.10
N GLU A 29 14.18 5.72 13.55
CA GLU A 29 13.11 6.25 14.40
C GLU A 29 11.77 5.88 13.75
N ASP A 30 10.90 5.27 14.55
CA ASP A 30 9.55 4.93 14.15
C ASP A 30 8.90 6.20 13.58
N ILE A 31 8.59 6.19 12.27
CA ILE A 31 7.89 7.30 11.64
C ILE A 31 6.48 7.29 12.23
N VAL A 32 6.04 8.41 12.79
CA VAL A 32 4.68 8.55 13.29
C VAL A 32 3.76 8.57 12.07
N VAL A 33 3.15 7.42 11.78
CA VAL A 33 2.27 7.21 10.61
C VAL A 33 1.03 8.09 10.67
N ASP A 34 0.43 8.23 11.86
CA ASP A 34 -0.67 9.15 12.08
C ASP A 34 -0.51 9.89 13.41
N PRO A 35 -0.05 11.16 13.40
CA PRO A 35 0.08 11.95 14.61
C PRO A 35 -1.26 12.43 15.18
N ASN A 36 -2.39 12.21 14.50
CA ASN A 36 -3.69 12.78 14.83
C ASN A 36 -4.69 11.79 15.44
N ILE A 37 -4.27 10.57 15.80
CA ILE A 37 -5.16 9.65 16.53
C ILE A 37 -5.35 10.09 18.00
N SER A 38 -6.58 10.03 18.50
CA SER A 38 -6.86 10.35 19.90
C SER A 38 -6.20 9.34 20.84
N GLU A 39 -5.79 9.76 22.04
CA GLU A 39 -5.20 8.85 23.03
C GLU A 39 -6.17 7.72 23.43
N GLU A 40 -7.48 7.99 23.43
CA GLU A 40 -8.51 6.96 23.63
C GLU A 40 -8.48 5.92 22.52
N TYR A 41 -8.45 6.34 21.26
CA TYR A 41 -8.37 5.41 20.12
C TYR A 41 -7.04 4.63 20.13
N LYS A 42 -5.94 5.30 20.47
CA LYS A 42 -4.63 4.67 20.63
C LYS A 42 -4.64 3.61 21.73
N GLN A 43 -5.35 3.85 22.84
CA GLN A 43 -5.52 2.85 23.89
C GLN A 43 -6.34 1.66 23.38
N THR A 44 -7.43 1.89 22.65
CA THR A 44 -8.22 0.81 22.02
C THR A 44 -7.36 -0.05 21.10
N LEU A 45 -6.51 0.55 20.27
CA LEU A 45 -5.60 -0.20 19.39
C LEU A 45 -4.58 -1.05 20.18
N LYS A 46 -4.10 -0.54 21.31
CA LYS A 46 -3.19 -1.29 22.19
C LYS A 46 -3.88 -2.45 22.88
N ASP A 47 -5.09 -2.26 23.36
CA ASP A 47 -5.87 -3.32 24.01
C ASP A 47 -6.20 -4.43 23.00
N GLU A 48 -6.58 -4.06 21.77
CA GLU A 48 -6.80 -5.01 20.67
C GLU A 48 -5.51 -5.77 20.31
N LEU A 49 -4.38 -5.07 20.26
CA LEU A 49 -3.07 -5.67 20.01
C LEU A 49 -2.70 -6.74 21.05
N VAL A 50 -2.90 -6.45 22.33
CA VAL A 50 -2.67 -7.42 23.42
C VAL A 50 -3.57 -8.63 23.25
N SER A 51 -4.86 -8.43 22.94
CA SER A 51 -5.79 -9.54 22.74
C SER A 51 -5.38 -10.46 21.59
N TYR A 52 -4.91 -9.93 20.46
CA TYR A 52 -4.43 -10.77 19.35
C TYR A 52 -3.09 -11.44 19.66
N GLN A 53 -2.22 -10.82 20.45
CA GLN A 53 -0.97 -11.43 20.91
C GLN A 53 -1.24 -12.64 21.81
N ASP A 54 -2.23 -12.53 22.71
CA ASP A 54 -2.66 -13.64 23.56
C ASP A 54 -3.28 -14.78 22.73
N GLU A 55 -4.09 -14.45 21.73
CA GLU A 55 -4.66 -15.44 20.81
C GLU A 55 -3.57 -16.14 19.98
N LEU A 56 -2.58 -15.37 19.50
CA LEU A 56 -1.46 -15.91 18.74
C LEU A 56 -0.60 -16.84 19.59
N ALA A 57 -0.43 -16.56 20.89
CA ALA A 57 0.28 -17.44 21.80
C ALA A 57 -0.40 -18.81 21.94
N GLN A 58 -1.73 -18.87 21.82
CA GLN A 58 -2.48 -20.12 21.79
C GLN A 58 -2.46 -20.80 20.40
N ASN A 59 -2.41 -20.00 19.34
CA ASN A 59 -2.52 -20.45 17.94
C ASN A 59 -1.35 -19.92 17.07
N PRO A 60 -0.10 -20.37 17.30
CA PRO A 60 1.09 -19.78 16.67
C PRO A 60 1.21 -20.00 15.16
N GLY A 61 0.39 -20.90 14.59
CA GLY A 61 0.31 -21.17 13.16
C GLY A 61 -0.74 -20.35 12.41
N ASN A 62 -1.39 -19.37 13.06
CA ASN A 62 -2.43 -18.58 12.41
C ASN A 62 -1.84 -17.35 11.70
N SER A 63 -1.76 -17.41 10.37
CA SER A 63 -1.27 -16.30 9.54
C SER A 63 -2.08 -15.01 9.71
N ASP A 64 -3.40 -15.11 9.92
CA ASP A 64 -4.28 -13.94 10.01
C ASP A 64 -4.00 -13.13 11.29
N LEU A 65 -3.59 -13.79 12.38
CA LEU A 65 -3.21 -13.08 13.61
C LEU A 65 -1.95 -12.26 13.42
N PHE A 66 -0.95 -12.79 12.71
CA PHE A 66 0.23 -12.02 12.33
C PHE A 66 -0.12 -10.81 11.44
N ILE A 67 -1.07 -10.96 10.51
CA ILE A 67 -1.57 -9.85 9.67
C ILE A 67 -2.26 -8.78 10.52
N LYS A 68 -3.18 -9.19 11.41
CA LYS A 68 -3.92 -8.28 12.30
C LYS A 68 -2.98 -7.52 13.24
N ILE A 69 -2.03 -8.22 13.86
CA ILE A 69 -1.00 -7.62 14.72
C ILE A 69 -0.17 -6.62 13.92
N GLY A 70 0.34 -7.02 12.74
CA GLY A 70 1.16 -6.14 11.90
C GLY A 70 0.43 -4.86 11.48
N LYS A 71 -0.86 -4.97 11.12
CA LYS A 71 -1.73 -3.82 10.82
C LYS A 71 -1.89 -2.88 12.02
N LEU A 72 -2.12 -3.42 13.22
CA LEU A 72 -2.27 -2.60 14.43
C LEU A 72 -0.97 -1.91 14.81
N GLU A 73 0.15 -2.63 14.75
CA GLU A 73 1.48 -2.09 14.98
C GLU A 73 1.80 -0.96 13.99
N HIS A 74 1.44 -1.13 12.71
CA HIS A 74 1.58 -0.10 11.68
C HIS A 74 0.79 1.16 12.02
N LYS A 75 -0.49 1.02 12.39
CA LYS A 75 -1.33 2.15 12.86
C LYS A 75 -0.78 2.83 14.11
N LEU A 76 -0.12 2.08 14.98
CA LEU A 76 0.52 2.59 16.20
C LEU A 76 1.90 3.22 15.93
N GLY A 77 2.37 3.23 14.68
CA GLY A 77 3.68 3.72 14.27
C GLY A 77 4.84 2.77 14.57
N GLN A 78 4.57 1.54 15.02
CA GLN A 78 5.58 0.55 15.39
C GLN A 78 6.10 -0.20 14.15
N LEU A 79 6.68 0.53 13.21
CA LEU A 79 6.91 0.07 11.83
C LEU A 79 7.80 -1.16 11.75
N SER A 80 8.85 -1.19 12.57
CA SER A 80 9.78 -2.34 12.61
C SER A 80 9.09 -3.61 13.12
N SER A 81 8.16 -3.49 14.06
CA SER A 81 7.38 -4.63 14.56
C SER A 81 6.36 -5.09 13.53
N ALA A 82 5.66 -4.13 12.91
CA ALA A 82 4.70 -4.39 11.85
C ALA A 82 5.33 -5.18 10.70
N GLU A 83 6.49 -4.76 10.23
CA GLU A 83 7.22 -5.45 9.16
C GLU A 83 7.56 -6.90 9.54
N ARG A 84 8.00 -7.13 10.78
CA ARG A 84 8.34 -8.49 11.25
C ARG A 84 7.11 -9.39 11.30
N ASN A 85 6.00 -8.91 11.85
CA ASN A 85 4.77 -9.70 11.96
C ASN A 85 4.18 -10.00 10.58
N LEU A 86 4.11 -9.01 9.67
CA LEU A 86 3.64 -9.23 8.31
C LEU A 86 4.52 -10.22 7.53
N LYS A 87 5.85 -10.13 7.67
CA LYS A 87 6.79 -11.11 7.08
C LYS A 87 6.65 -12.50 7.71
N GLN A 88 6.26 -12.59 8.97
CA GLN A 88 6.00 -13.88 9.61
C GLN A 88 4.72 -14.51 9.07
N ALA A 89 3.67 -13.72 8.82
CA ALA A 89 2.45 -14.17 8.16
C ALA A 89 2.71 -14.87 6.82
N ILE A 90 3.65 -14.33 6.02
CA ILE A 90 4.05 -14.89 4.72
C ILE A 90 4.76 -16.25 4.84
N LYS A 91 5.35 -16.55 6.00
CA LYS A 91 6.07 -17.82 6.24
C LYS A 91 5.17 -18.94 6.75
N ILE A 92 3.94 -18.62 7.16
CA ILE A 92 2.97 -19.63 7.59
C ILE A 92 2.47 -20.38 6.36
N GLU A 93 2.27 -21.70 6.50
CA GLU A 93 1.77 -22.54 5.41
C GLU A 93 0.26 -22.34 5.17
N ASN A 94 -0.15 -22.39 3.90
CA ASN A 94 -1.54 -22.24 3.43
C ASN A 94 -2.31 -21.03 4.00
N PRO A 95 -1.76 -19.80 3.93
CA PRO A 95 -2.42 -18.60 4.42
C PRO A 95 -3.66 -18.25 3.58
N GLU A 96 -4.83 -18.18 4.22
CA GLU A 96 -6.10 -17.86 3.55
C GLU A 96 -6.12 -16.42 3.00
N ASN A 97 -5.60 -15.47 3.77
CA ASN A 97 -5.61 -14.04 3.43
C ASN A 97 -4.21 -13.49 3.09
N LEU A 98 -3.36 -14.29 2.45
CA LEU A 98 -1.97 -13.91 2.17
C LEU A 98 -1.81 -12.57 1.43
N TYR A 99 -2.74 -12.25 0.53
CA TYR A 99 -2.74 -10.98 -0.21
C TYR A 99 -2.78 -9.77 0.74
N LEU A 100 -3.41 -9.89 1.92
CA LEU A 100 -3.44 -8.82 2.93
C LEU A 100 -2.07 -8.60 3.58
N ALA A 101 -1.26 -9.65 3.77
CA ALA A 101 0.09 -9.48 4.31
C ALA A 101 0.95 -8.63 3.37
N TYR A 102 0.87 -8.91 2.07
CA TYR A 102 1.57 -8.13 1.04
C TYR A 102 0.98 -6.73 0.87
N PHE A 103 -0.35 -6.58 0.93
CA PHE A 103 -1.02 -5.28 0.92
C PHE A 103 -0.50 -4.38 2.05
N TYR A 104 -0.53 -4.86 3.30
CA TYR A 104 -0.07 -4.08 4.45
C TYR A 104 1.45 -3.85 4.44
N LEU A 105 2.26 -4.75 3.87
CA LEU A 105 3.68 -4.46 3.65
C LEU A 105 3.87 -3.34 2.63
N GLY A 106 3.02 -3.29 1.60
CA GLY A 106 2.98 -2.20 0.62
C GLY A 106 2.72 -0.84 1.27
N GLU A 107 1.63 -0.72 2.03
CA GLU A 107 1.30 0.50 2.78
C GLU A 107 2.42 0.87 3.77
N LEU A 108 2.94 -0.11 4.50
CA LEU A 108 4.03 0.10 5.46
C LEU A 108 5.30 0.62 4.78
N TYR A 109 5.65 0.09 3.60
CA TYR A 109 6.82 0.55 2.86
C TYR A 109 6.61 1.92 2.22
N GLU A 110 5.39 2.26 1.78
CA GLU A 110 5.04 3.62 1.34
C GLU A 110 5.30 4.62 2.47
N ASP A 111 4.82 4.34 3.69
CA ASP A 111 5.02 5.18 4.87
C ASP A 111 6.50 5.28 5.30
N MET A 112 7.29 4.24 5.03
CA MET A 112 8.75 4.26 5.21
C MET A 112 9.50 5.03 4.11
N GLY A 113 8.82 5.51 3.06
CA GLY A 113 9.43 6.14 1.89
C GLY A 113 10.15 5.16 0.95
N LYS A 114 9.89 3.86 1.10
CA LYS A 114 10.45 2.76 0.31
C LYS A 114 9.51 2.40 -0.85
N TYR A 115 9.37 3.33 -1.80
CA TYR A 115 8.32 3.25 -2.83
C TYR A 115 8.48 2.06 -3.78
N ASP A 116 9.71 1.69 -4.13
CA ASP A 116 9.95 0.55 -5.02
C ASP A 116 9.59 -0.77 -4.32
N GLU A 117 9.95 -0.92 -3.03
CA GLU A 117 9.51 -2.07 -2.25
C GLU A 117 7.99 -2.07 -2.03
N ALA A 118 7.35 -0.90 -1.91
CA ALA A 118 5.90 -0.79 -1.84
C ALA A 118 5.23 -1.28 -3.14
N ASP A 119 5.73 -0.88 -4.31
CA ASP A 119 5.27 -1.35 -5.63
C ASP A 119 5.36 -2.88 -5.72
N ASP A 120 6.52 -3.45 -5.38
CA ASP A 120 6.74 -4.91 -5.40
C ASP A 120 5.69 -5.64 -4.55
N MET A 121 5.45 -5.18 -3.31
CA MET A 121 4.52 -5.85 -2.40
C MET A 121 3.07 -5.70 -2.87
N LEU A 122 2.66 -4.52 -3.34
CA LEU A 122 1.31 -4.29 -3.83
C LEU A 122 1.01 -5.09 -5.10
N ARG A 123 1.98 -5.23 -6.02
CA ARG A 123 1.85 -6.10 -7.19
C ARG A 123 1.71 -7.57 -6.83
N ILE A 124 2.43 -8.04 -5.82
CA ILE A 124 2.24 -9.41 -5.32
C ILE A 124 0.83 -9.56 -4.73
N SER A 125 0.35 -8.57 -3.97
CA SER A 125 -1.03 -8.58 -3.44
C SER A 125 -2.08 -8.71 -4.55
N THR A 126 -1.96 -7.91 -5.62
CA THR A 126 -2.90 -7.97 -6.77
C THR A 126 -2.79 -9.28 -7.55
N GLN A 127 -1.64 -9.95 -7.54
CA GLN A 127 -1.48 -11.26 -8.19
C GLN A 127 -2.10 -12.40 -7.37
N ILE A 128 -1.98 -12.35 -6.03
CA ILE A 128 -2.51 -13.40 -5.15
C ILE A 128 -4.04 -13.36 -5.13
N ASN A 129 -4.64 -12.17 -5.04
CA ASN A 129 -6.08 -12.02 -5.08
C ASN A 129 -6.48 -10.83 -5.99
N PRO A 130 -6.58 -11.05 -7.31
CA PRO A 130 -6.89 -9.99 -8.26
C PRO A 130 -8.34 -9.48 -8.16
N ASN A 131 -9.26 -10.28 -7.59
CA ASN A 131 -10.67 -9.92 -7.54
C ASN A 131 -10.99 -8.91 -6.44
N THR A 132 -10.06 -8.64 -5.53
CA THR A 132 -10.22 -7.58 -4.52
C THR A 132 -9.64 -6.27 -5.02
N HIS A 133 -10.34 -5.16 -4.77
CA HIS A 133 -9.90 -3.83 -5.20
C HIS A 133 -8.80 -3.24 -4.31
N VAL A 134 -8.63 -3.71 -3.07
CA VAL A 134 -7.74 -3.04 -2.08
C VAL A 134 -6.29 -2.95 -2.55
N GLY A 135 -5.72 -4.04 -3.08
CA GLY A 135 -4.34 -4.05 -3.61
C GLY A 135 -4.17 -3.13 -4.82
N PHE A 136 -5.16 -3.12 -5.71
CA PHE A 136 -5.15 -2.25 -6.89
C PHE A 136 -5.30 -0.78 -6.52
N LEU A 137 -6.20 -0.43 -5.58
CA LEU A 137 -6.38 0.95 -5.15
C LEU A 137 -5.13 1.50 -4.47
N ALA A 138 -4.50 0.72 -3.57
CA ALA A 138 -3.23 1.14 -2.99
C ALA A 138 -2.13 1.30 -4.04
N LEU A 139 -2.05 0.39 -5.03
CA LEU A 139 -1.07 0.52 -6.12
C LEU A 139 -1.34 1.77 -6.99
N ILE A 140 -2.60 2.04 -7.31
CA ILE A 140 -3.02 3.26 -8.03
C ILE A 140 -2.61 4.51 -7.24
N ASP A 141 -2.88 4.54 -5.94
CA ASP A 141 -2.56 5.68 -5.08
C ASP A 141 -1.05 5.88 -4.95
N LEU A 142 -0.28 4.80 -4.80
CA LEU A 142 1.19 4.85 -4.82
C LEU A 142 1.71 5.51 -6.11
N TYR A 143 1.19 5.12 -7.28
CA TYR A 143 1.61 5.67 -8.58
C TYR A 143 1.25 7.14 -8.74
N LYS A 144 0.04 7.52 -8.33
CA LYS A 144 -0.41 8.91 -8.40
C LYS A 144 0.44 9.84 -7.52
N LYS A 145 0.81 9.39 -6.32
CA LYS A 145 1.59 10.20 -5.37
C LYS A 145 3.08 10.23 -5.71
N HIS A 146 3.66 9.08 -6.03
CA HIS A 146 5.13 8.91 -6.02
C HIS A 146 5.73 8.67 -7.41
N TYR A 147 4.89 8.39 -8.43
CA TYR A 147 5.35 8.13 -9.80
C TYR A 147 4.58 8.97 -10.86
N PRO A 148 4.50 10.32 -10.74
CA PRO A 148 3.69 11.15 -11.64
C PRO A 148 4.12 11.10 -13.12
N GLY A 149 5.36 10.68 -13.41
CA GLY A 149 5.85 10.49 -14.78
C GLY A 149 5.50 9.13 -15.41
N LYS A 150 4.85 8.23 -14.68
CA LYS A 150 4.55 6.85 -15.10
C LYS A 150 3.08 6.67 -15.53
N ALA A 151 2.56 7.62 -16.30
CA ALA A 151 1.14 7.64 -16.69
C ALA A 151 0.71 6.39 -17.49
N ASP A 152 1.56 5.88 -18.38
CA ASP A 152 1.27 4.65 -19.15
C ASP A 152 1.17 3.42 -18.25
N GLU A 153 1.98 3.37 -17.20
CA GLU A 153 1.97 2.26 -16.25
C GLU A 153 0.77 2.33 -15.32
N LEU A 154 0.44 3.52 -14.82
CA LEU A 154 -0.79 3.78 -14.09
C LEU A 154 -2.04 3.41 -14.91
N ASP A 155 -2.05 3.73 -16.20
CA ASP A 155 -3.13 3.35 -17.12
C ASP A 155 -3.26 1.82 -17.27
N ASN A 156 -2.14 1.09 -17.34
CA ASN A 156 -2.16 -0.37 -17.33
C ASN A 156 -2.65 -0.96 -16.00
N ILE A 157 -2.28 -0.36 -14.87
CA ILE A 157 -2.76 -0.75 -13.54
C ILE A 157 -4.29 -0.54 -13.47
N TYR A 158 -4.79 0.60 -13.93
CA TYR A 158 -6.23 0.88 -13.98
C TYR A 158 -7.00 -0.12 -14.85
N ARG A 159 -6.48 -0.46 -16.04
CA ARG A 159 -7.10 -1.48 -16.91
C ARG A 159 -7.18 -2.83 -16.21
N ALA A 160 -6.06 -3.29 -15.64
CA ALA A 160 -6.04 -4.54 -14.89
C ALA A 160 -7.05 -4.51 -13.71
N ALA A 161 -7.04 -3.43 -12.92
CA ALA A 161 -7.95 -3.25 -11.80
C ALA A 161 -9.42 -3.30 -12.26
N SER A 162 -9.76 -2.61 -13.35
CA SER A 162 -11.10 -2.63 -13.94
C SER A 162 -11.54 -4.04 -14.33
N ASP A 163 -10.68 -4.77 -15.04
CA ASP A 163 -10.99 -6.09 -15.60
C ASP A 163 -11.19 -7.16 -14.52
N PHE A 164 -10.33 -7.15 -13.49
CA PHE A 164 -10.39 -8.13 -12.41
C PHE A 164 -11.43 -7.80 -11.34
N THR A 165 -11.47 -6.54 -10.88
CA THR A 165 -12.30 -6.18 -9.72
C THR A 165 -13.76 -5.93 -10.10
N LYS A 166 -14.00 -5.46 -11.33
CA LYS A 166 -15.33 -5.05 -11.82
C LYS A 166 -16.09 -4.18 -10.81
N SER A 167 -15.35 -3.28 -10.14
CA SER A 167 -15.87 -2.44 -9.07
C SER A 167 -16.27 -1.06 -9.61
N PRO A 168 -17.48 -0.55 -9.29
CA PRO A 168 -17.88 0.81 -9.63
C PRO A 168 -16.89 1.88 -9.13
N GLU A 169 -16.27 1.66 -7.97
CA GLU A 169 -15.26 2.57 -7.42
C GLU A 169 -14.02 2.66 -8.33
N VAL A 170 -13.54 1.51 -8.82
CA VAL A 170 -12.38 1.44 -9.71
C VAL A 170 -12.70 2.05 -11.06
N TRP A 171 -13.87 1.75 -11.63
CA TRP A 171 -14.32 2.36 -12.90
C TRP A 171 -14.48 3.88 -12.78
N ALA A 172 -15.05 4.40 -11.69
CA ALA A 172 -15.18 5.84 -11.45
C ALA A 172 -13.82 6.52 -11.25
N SER A 173 -12.86 5.86 -10.60
CA SER A 173 -11.49 6.36 -10.48
C SER A 173 -10.79 6.38 -11.84
N TYR A 174 -10.92 5.31 -12.64
CA TYR A 174 -10.31 5.23 -13.95
C TYR A 174 -10.90 6.22 -14.95
N ALA A 175 -12.23 6.37 -14.97
CA ALA A 175 -12.91 7.33 -15.82
C ALA A 175 -12.42 8.77 -15.58
N ARG A 176 -12.22 9.17 -14.31
CA ARG A 176 -11.63 10.48 -13.97
C ARG A 176 -10.20 10.63 -14.48
N PHE A 177 -9.38 9.60 -14.32
CA PHE A 177 -8.02 9.60 -14.86
C PHE A 177 -7.99 9.74 -16.39
N LEU A 178 -8.94 9.12 -17.10
CA LEU A 178 -9.09 9.26 -18.56
C LEU A 178 -9.61 10.66 -18.95
N GLU A 179 -10.53 11.25 -18.18
CA GLU A 179 -10.98 12.64 -18.38
C GLU A 179 -9.82 13.64 -18.24
N ASP A 180 -8.94 13.46 -17.25
CA ASP A 180 -7.75 14.29 -17.06
C ASP A 180 -6.79 14.21 -18.27
N ARG A 181 -6.73 13.05 -18.92
CA ARG A 181 -5.99 12.81 -20.17
C ARG A 181 -6.73 13.23 -21.44
N ARG A 182 -7.96 13.74 -21.31
CA ARG A 182 -8.87 14.09 -22.42
C ARG A 182 -9.28 12.90 -23.29
N GLU A 183 -9.20 11.70 -22.76
CA GLU A 183 -9.63 10.45 -23.39
C GLU A 183 -11.13 10.24 -23.15
N TYR A 184 -11.93 11.23 -23.59
CA TYR A 184 -13.34 11.36 -23.23
C TYR A 184 -14.22 10.18 -23.66
N ARG A 185 -13.84 9.50 -24.75
CA ARG A 185 -14.60 8.34 -25.24
C ARG A 185 -14.48 7.16 -24.28
N ASP A 186 -13.28 6.87 -23.81
CA ASP A 186 -13.04 5.75 -22.89
C ASP A 186 -13.56 6.10 -21.49
N ALA A 187 -13.40 7.35 -21.05
CA ALA A 187 -14.03 7.84 -19.84
C ALA A 187 -15.56 7.66 -19.85
N TRP A 188 -16.22 7.97 -20.98
CA TRP A 188 -17.66 7.79 -21.14
C TRP A 188 -18.09 6.32 -21.02
N ILE A 189 -17.29 5.39 -21.56
CA ILE A 189 -17.53 3.95 -21.43
C ILE A 189 -17.49 3.54 -19.95
N TYR A 190 -16.44 3.90 -19.21
CA TYR A 190 -16.30 3.52 -17.81
C TYR A 190 -17.34 4.18 -16.89
N TRP A 191 -17.73 5.45 -17.15
CA TRP A 191 -18.87 6.04 -16.47
C TRP A 191 -20.19 5.32 -16.77
N GLY A 192 -20.33 4.78 -17.98
CA GLY A 192 -21.43 3.88 -18.35
C GLY A 192 -21.43 2.59 -17.53
N GLU A 193 -20.29 1.95 -17.32
CA GLU A 193 -20.15 0.76 -16.47
C GLU A 193 -20.54 1.05 -15.02
N VAL A 194 -20.12 2.20 -14.46
CA VAL A 194 -20.55 2.66 -13.14
C VAL A 194 -22.07 2.80 -13.08
N LEU A 195 -22.67 3.46 -14.08
CA LEU A 195 -24.13 3.69 -14.09
C LEU A 195 -24.93 2.38 -14.31
N ASN A 196 -24.36 1.41 -15.02
CA ASN A 196 -24.97 0.10 -15.20
C ASN A 196 -25.00 -0.70 -13.88
N ALA A 197 -23.93 -0.64 -13.09
CA ALA A 197 -23.86 -1.27 -11.78
C ALA A 197 -24.61 -0.48 -10.69
N GLU A 198 -24.58 0.85 -10.76
CA GLU A 198 -25.18 1.77 -9.81
C GLU A 198 -26.05 2.81 -10.55
N PRO A 199 -27.29 2.46 -10.93
CA PRO A 199 -28.17 3.34 -11.70
C PRO A 199 -28.51 4.66 -11.03
N ASP A 200 -28.27 4.80 -9.71
CA ASP A 200 -28.51 6.01 -8.93
C ASP A 200 -27.25 6.83 -8.61
N ASN A 201 -26.08 6.42 -9.10
CA ASN A 201 -24.83 7.16 -8.91
C ASN A 201 -24.91 8.53 -9.59
N ALA A 202 -25.08 9.59 -8.79
CA ALA A 202 -25.27 10.96 -9.27
C ALA A 202 -24.06 11.47 -10.06
N GLN A 203 -22.85 11.10 -9.62
CA GLN A 203 -21.61 11.48 -10.30
C GLN A 203 -21.54 10.86 -11.69
N ALA A 204 -21.85 9.57 -11.82
CA ALA A 204 -21.86 8.89 -13.11
C ALA A 204 -22.93 9.46 -14.06
N LYS A 205 -24.14 9.77 -13.55
CA LYS A 205 -25.20 10.42 -14.35
C LYS A 205 -24.71 11.74 -14.93
N GLU A 206 -24.13 12.61 -14.10
CA GLU A 206 -23.62 13.90 -14.53
C GLU A 206 -22.49 13.74 -15.56
N ALA A 207 -21.52 12.88 -15.28
CA ALA A 207 -20.38 12.65 -16.15
C ALA A 207 -20.80 12.11 -17.53
N VAL A 208 -21.74 11.15 -17.58
CA VAL A 208 -22.27 10.62 -18.85
C VAL A 208 -22.94 11.71 -19.69
N VAL A 209 -23.75 12.59 -19.09
CA VAL A 209 -24.39 13.70 -19.80
C VAL A 209 -23.34 14.66 -20.36
N ARG A 210 -22.41 15.14 -19.52
CA ARG A 210 -21.34 16.05 -19.96
C ARG A 210 -20.50 15.43 -21.10
N LEU A 211 -20.13 14.16 -20.97
CA LEU A 211 -19.29 13.50 -21.96
C LEU A 211 -20.03 13.23 -23.27
N LYS A 212 -21.35 12.94 -23.24
CA LYS A 212 -22.17 12.87 -24.45
C LYS A 212 -22.17 14.19 -25.22
N GLU A 213 -22.30 15.32 -24.52
CA GLU A 213 -22.24 16.65 -25.13
C GLU A 213 -20.88 16.92 -25.78
N ILE A 214 -19.78 16.63 -25.07
CA ILE A 214 -18.41 16.77 -25.58
C ILE A 214 -18.18 15.89 -26.83
N LEU A 215 -18.73 14.67 -26.85
CA LEU A 215 -18.57 13.71 -27.93
C LEU A 215 -19.57 13.90 -29.08
N GLY A 216 -20.57 14.79 -28.93
CA GLY A 216 -21.62 14.99 -29.92
C GLY A 216 -22.57 13.79 -30.09
N ILE A 217 -22.74 12.98 -29.04
CA ILE A 217 -23.64 11.82 -29.06
C ILE A 217 -25.06 12.29 -28.74
N ALA A 218 -26.01 12.07 -29.65
CA ALA A 218 -27.42 12.42 -29.43
C ALA A 218 -28.03 11.62 -28.27
N ASN A 219 -29.00 12.23 -27.57
CA ASN A 219 -29.69 11.63 -26.43
C ASN A 219 -30.52 10.40 -26.79
#